data_AF-A0A972KZT7-F1
#
_entry.id   AF-A0A972KZT7-F1
#
_cell.length_a   1.000
_cell.length_b   1.000
_cell.length_c   1.000
_cell.angle_alpha   90.00
_cell.angle_beta   90.00
_cell.angle_gamma   90.00
#
_symmetry.space_group_name_H-M   'P 1'
#
loop_
_entity.id
_entity.type
_entity.pdbx_description
1 polymer ?
#
loop_
_entity_poly.entity_id
_entity_poly.type
_entity_poly.pdbx_seq_one_letter_code
_entity_poly.pdbx_strand_id
1 'polypeptide(L)'
;MKLQKNESLSLIVLALIYFANIYVRLVTPPTNPISWDVLGYYLYLPFTFIYNDLGLHNKEVLDFLIETYNSTSPFYQATLSESGNWIMKYSSGMAILYSPGFFMGHIWALLSNYAVDGFSLPYRVSLIINSSMFFIIGQFFFRK
;
A
#
# COMPACT_ATOMS: atom_id res chain seq x y z
N MET A 1 1.16 -40.85 -11.70
CA MET A 1 0.23 -40.22 -12.68
C MET A 1 0.73 -38.81 -12.95
N LYS A 2 1.44 -38.56 -14.07
CA LYS A 2 1.89 -37.20 -14.43
C LYS A 2 0.68 -36.46 -15.00
N LEU A 3 0.16 -35.47 -14.27
CA LEU A 3 -0.87 -34.57 -14.79
C LEU A 3 -0.29 -33.87 -16.04
N GLN A 4 -0.89 -34.13 -17.19
CA GLN A 4 -0.49 -33.52 -18.45
C GLN A 4 -0.81 -32.02 -18.36
N LYS A 5 0.23 -31.18 -18.34
CA LYS A 5 0.13 -29.75 -18.08
C LYS A 5 -0.54 -29.06 -19.27
N ASN A 6 -1.82 -28.71 -19.12
CA ASN A 6 -2.57 -28.03 -20.17
C ASN A 6 -2.36 -26.51 -20.04
N GLU A 7 -1.24 -26.02 -20.61
CA GLU A 7 -0.79 -24.63 -20.43
C GLU A 7 -1.83 -23.59 -20.89
N SER A 8 -2.55 -23.88 -21.97
CA SER A 8 -3.60 -23.03 -22.52
C SER A 8 -4.77 -22.85 -21.54
N LEU A 9 -5.17 -23.93 -20.87
CA LEU A 9 -6.25 -23.88 -19.86
C LEU A 9 -5.82 -23.05 -18.64
N SER A 10 -4.58 -23.23 -18.19
CA SER A 10 -4.03 -22.46 -17.06
C SER A 10 -4.00 -20.96 -17.34
N LEU A 11 -3.62 -20.54 -18.54
CA LEU A 11 -3.63 -19.14 -18.95
C LEU A 11 -5.04 -18.54 -18.99
N ILE A 12 -6.02 -19.30 -19.50
CA ILE A 12 -7.43 -18.88 -19.50
C ILE A 12 -7.93 -18.67 -18.06
N VAL A 13 -7.61 -19.61 -17.15
CA VAL A 13 -7.99 -19.50 -15.74
C VAL A 13 -7.36 -18.28 -15.09
N LEU A 14 -6.06 -18.03 -15.32
CA LEU A 14 -5.40 -16.82 -14.79
C LEU A 14 -6.04 -15.54 -15.31
N ALA A 15 -6.35 -15.47 -16.61
CA ALA A 15 -7.03 -14.32 -17.21
C ALA A 15 -8.41 -14.10 -16.57
N LEU A 16 -9.20 -15.16 -16.38
CA LEU A 16 -10.51 -15.08 -15.72
C LEU A 16 -10.40 -14.57 -14.29
N ILE A 17 -9.43 -15.06 -13.50
CA ILE A 17 -9.21 -14.58 -12.13
C ILE A 17 -8.78 -13.10 -12.13
N TYR A 18 -7.90 -12.71 -13.07
CA TYR A 18 -7.48 -11.32 -13.20
C TYR A 18 -8.66 -10.40 -13.54
N PHE A 19 -9.47 -10.74 -14.55
CA PHE A 19 -10.65 -9.95 -14.91
C PHE A 19 -11.67 -9.89 -13.78
N ALA A 20 -11.87 -10.99 -13.05
CA ALA A 20 -12.71 -11.01 -11.86
C ALA A 20 -12.18 -10.07 -10.77
N ASN A 21 -10.87 -10.05 -10.51
CA ASN A 21 -10.25 -9.13 -9.55
C ASN A 21 -10.44 -7.67 -9.95
N ILE A 22 -10.22 -7.34 -11.22
CA ILE A 22 -10.43 -5.99 -11.74
C ILE A 22 -11.90 -5.59 -11.66
N TYR A 23 -12.82 -6.47 -12.04
CA TYR A 23 -14.25 -6.23 -11.94
C TYR A 23 -14.67 -5.92 -10.49
N VAL A 24 -14.23 -6.72 -9.52
CA VAL A 24 -14.50 -6.47 -8.09
C VAL A 24 -13.94 -5.11 -7.66
N ARG A 25 -12.71 -4.76 -8.07
CA ARG A 25 -12.11 -3.46 -7.73
C ARG A 25 -12.84 -2.26 -8.35
N LEU A 26 -13.46 -2.43 -9.51
CA LEU A 26 -14.24 -1.36 -10.17
C LEU A 26 -15.64 -1.20 -9.56
N VAL A 27 -16.30 -2.30 -9.21
CA VAL A 27 -17.63 -2.29 -8.59
C VAL A 27 -17.57 -1.90 -7.11
N THR A 28 -16.51 -2.30 -6.42
CA THR A 28 -16.28 -2.02 -4.99
C THR A 28 -14.93 -1.34 -4.78
N PRO A 29 -14.79 -0.06 -5.20
CA PRO A 29 -13.52 0.65 -5.08
C PRO A 29 -13.15 0.84 -3.61
N PRO A 30 -11.90 0.55 -3.21
CA PRO A 30 -11.47 0.74 -1.84
C PRO A 30 -11.47 2.24 -1.48
N THR A 31 -12.25 2.59 -0.46
CA THR A 31 -12.50 3.97 -0.04
C THR A 31 -11.32 4.60 0.68
N ASN A 32 -10.45 3.82 1.32
CA ASN A 32 -9.16 4.26 1.85
C ASN A 32 -8.17 3.08 1.94
N PRO A 33 -7.33 2.84 0.91
CA PRO A 33 -6.38 1.72 0.92
C PRO A 33 -5.23 1.91 1.91
N ILE A 34 -4.98 3.13 2.39
CA ILE A 34 -3.92 3.45 3.37
C ILE A 34 -4.57 3.63 4.75
N SER A 35 -5.17 2.56 5.25
CA SER A 35 -5.89 2.57 6.53
C SER A 35 -5.60 1.31 7.36
N TRP A 36 -5.93 1.38 8.65
CA TRP A 36 -5.81 0.26 9.60
C TRP A 36 -4.41 -0.37 9.58
N ASP A 37 -4.29 -1.67 9.39
CA ASP A 37 -3.00 -2.37 9.39
C ASP A 37 -2.10 -1.91 8.24
N VAL A 38 -2.67 -1.56 7.09
CA VAL A 38 -1.89 -1.07 5.94
C VAL A 38 -1.19 0.22 6.30
N LEU A 39 -1.82 1.09 7.11
CA LEU A 39 -1.17 2.30 7.61
C LEU A 39 0.14 1.97 8.32
N GLY A 40 0.14 0.98 9.24
CA GLY A 40 1.32 0.62 10.01
C GLY A 40 2.48 0.13 9.16
N TYR A 41 2.18 -0.71 8.17
CA TYR A 41 3.16 -1.14 7.17
C TYR A 41 3.64 0.00 6.25
N TYR A 42 2.77 0.97 5.98
CA TYR A 42 3.01 2.02 5.01
C TYR A 42 3.82 3.20 5.57
N LEU A 43 3.66 3.53 6.86
CA LEU A 43 4.24 4.73 7.49
C LEU A 43 5.75 4.89 7.28
N TYR A 44 6.49 3.78 7.17
CA TYR A 44 7.90 3.78 6.80
C TYR A 44 8.21 4.62 5.56
N LEU A 45 7.35 4.66 4.55
CA LEU A 45 7.60 5.37 3.30
C LEU A 45 7.51 6.89 3.43
N PRO A 46 6.35 7.49 3.77
CA PRO A 46 6.25 8.94 3.89
C PRO A 46 7.16 9.48 4.99
N PHE A 47 7.31 8.78 6.12
CA PHE A 47 8.16 9.27 7.21
C PHE A 47 9.65 9.09 6.95
N THR A 48 10.07 8.23 6.01
CA THR A 48 11.46 8.20 5.53
C THR A 48 11.70 9.25 4.45
N PHE A 49 10.85 9.30 3.42
CA PHE A 49 11.17 10.02 2.17
C PHE A 49 10.58 11.43 2.07
N ILE A 50 9.55 11.76 2.86
CA ILE A 50 8.90 13.08 2.85
C ILE A 50 9.22 13.83 4.13
N TYR A 51 8.92 13.23 5.29
CA TYR A 51 9.03 13.92 6.58
C TYR A 51 10.40 13.81 7.25
N ASN A 52 11.25 12.87 6.81
CA ASN A 52 12.56 12.58 7.42
C ASN A 52 12.48 12.33 8.94
N ASP A 53 11.40 11.68 9.41
CA ASP A 53 11.10 11.43 10.82
C ASP A 53 10.58 10.00 11.04
N LEU A 54 11.43 9.00 10.79
CA LEU A 54 11.05 7.60 10.94
C LEU A 54 10.65 7.22 12.38
N GLY A 55 11.19 7.93 13.37
CA GLY A 55 10.90 7.73 14.79
C GLY A 55 9.60 8.37 15.27
N LEU A 56 8.83 9.00 14.36
CA LEU A 56 7.59 9.74 14.65
C LEU A 56 7.73 10.69 15.84
N HIS A 57 8.86 11.40 15.93
CA HIS A 57 9.10 12.36 17.01
C HIS A 57 8.09 13.51 16.95
N ASN A 58 7.67 13.92 15.75
CA ASN A 58 6.59 14.88 15.55
C ASN A 58 5.26 14.17 15.27
N LYS A 59 4.55 13.83 16.34
CA LYS A 59 3.23 13.18 16.26
C LYS A 59 2.14 14.09 15.67
N GLU A 60 2.29 15.42 15.72
CA GLU A 60 1.27 16.36 15.22
C GLU A 60 1.05 16.19 13.71
N VAL A 61 2.12 15.99 12.95
CA VAL A 61 2.05 15.71 11.51
C VAL A 61 1.28 14.41 11.25
N LEU A 62 1.58 13.37 12.01
CA LEU A 62 0.89 12.09 11.87
C LEU A 62 -0.60 12.19 12.22
N ASP A 63 -0.93 12.88 13.31
CA ASP A 63 -2.31 13.07 13.75
C ASP A 63 -3.12 13.86 12.72
N PHE A 64 -2.53 14.93 12.17
CA PHE A 64 -3.13 15.69 11.08
C PHE A 64 -3.42 14.82 9.85
N LEU A 65 -2.48 13.95 9.45
CA LEU A 65 -2.68 13.03 8.32
C LEU A 65 -3.77 11.99 8.61
N ILE A 66 -3.78 11.41 9.82
CA ILE A 66 -4.79 10.43 10.23
C ILE A 66 -6.18 11.06 10.22
N GLU A 67 -6.33 12.28 10.72
CA GLU A 67 -7.59 13.02 10.72
C GLU A 67 -8.03 13.40 9.31
N THR A 68 -7.12 13.97 8.52
CA THR A 68 -7.38 14.41 7.13
C THR A 68 -7.86 13.25 6.25
N TYR A 69 -7.26 12.07 6.40
CA TYR A 69 -7.52 10.92 5.54
C TYR A 69 -8.40 9.84 6.18
N ASN A 70 -8.78 10.01 7.46
CA ASN A 70 -9.52 9.00 8.24
C ASN A 70 -8.85 7.62 8.15
N SER A 71 -7.54 7.56 8.40
CA SER A 71 -6.74 6.35 8.18
C SER A 71 -6.84 5.33 9.32
N THR A 72 -7.08 5.74 10.55
CA THR A 72 -7.27 4.82 11.68
C THR A 72 -7.92 5.53 12.86
N SER A 73 -8.64 4.79 13.69
CA SER A 73 -9.06 5.26 15.02
C SER A 73 -9.37 4.05 15.92
N PRO A 74 -8.63 3.82 17.02
CA PRO A 74 -7.48 4.59 17.54
C PRO A 74 -6.18 4.41 16.71
N PHE A 75 -5.11 5.14 17.05
CA PHE A 75 -3.76 4.91 16.50
C PHE A 75 -3.04 3.83 17.33
N TYR A 76 -2.98 2.61 16.80
CA TYR A 76 -2.38 1.44 17.46
C TYR A 76 -1.12 0.92 16.75
N GLN A 77 -0.76 1.53 15.60
CA GLN A 77 0.28 1.06 14.69
C GLN A 77 1.71 1.30 15.20
N ALA A 78 1.89 2.22 16.15
CA ALA A 78 3.13 2.42 16.86
C ALA A 78 2.90 2.42 18.38
N THR A 79 3.97 2.25 19.14
CA THR A 79 3.97 2.35 20.60
C THR A 79 5.07 3.29 21.06
N LEU A 80 4.82 4.04 22.13
CA LEU A 80 5.85 4.85 22.76
C LEU A 80 6.81 3.94 23.53
N SER A 81 8.11 4.13 23.30
CA SER A 81 9.19 3.48 24.04
C SER A 81 9.45 4.21 25.37
N GLU A 82 10.05 3.51 26.33
CA GLU A 82 10.58 4.11 27.56
C GLU A 82 11.58 5.25 27.28
N SER A 83 12.26 5.21 26.14
CA SER A 83 13.18 6.26 25.68
C SER A 83 12.50 7.54 25.15
N GLY A 84 11.17 7.57 25.06
CA GLY A 84 10.40 8.69 24.50
C GLY A 84 10.22 8.67 22.98
N ASN A 85 10.84 7.71 22.27
CA ASN A 85 10.69 7.53 20.83
C ASN A 85 9.48 6.63 20.50
N TRP A 86 8.84 6.84 19.35
CA TRP A 86 7.83 5.92 18.86
C TRP A 86 8.46 4.77 18.08
N ILE A 87 7.96 3.56 18.32
CA ILE A 87 8.38 2.34 17.64
C ILE A 87 7.19 1.81 16.85
N MET A 88 7.34 1.72 15.53
CA MET A 88 6.35 1.06 14.67
C MET A 88 6.27 -0.42 15.01
N LYS A 89 5.05 -0.92 15.24
CA LYS A 89 4.81 -2.34 15.58
C LYS A 89 4.89 -3.26 14.36
N TYR A 90 4.65 -2.70 13.19
CA TYR A 90 4.58 -3.40 11.91
C TYR A 90 5.96 -3.47 11.29
N SER A 91 6.34 -4.59 10.66
CA SER A 91 7.64 -4.72 10.00
C SER A 91 7.70 -3.95 8.69
N SER A 92 8.89 -3.48 8.29
CA SER A 92 9.10 -2.68 7.08
C SER A 92 9.01 -3.47 5.77
N GLY A 93 8.90 -4.80 5.80
CA GLY A 93 8.91 -5.64 4.59
C GLY A 93 7.80 -5.28 3.60
N MET A 94 6.60 -4.97 4.09
CA MET A 94 5.50 -4.52 3.23
C MET A 94 5.73 -3.12 2.65
N ALA A 95 6.44 -2.24 3.37
CA ALA A 95 6.82 -0.93 2.85
C ALA A 95 7.67 -1.04 1.58
N ILE A 96 8.57 -2.03 1.53
CA ILE A 96 9.39 -2.30 0.34
C ILE A 96 8.49 -2.67 -0.86
N LEU A 97 7.49 -3.52 -0.65
CA LEU A 97 6.53 -3.89 -1.71
C LEU A 97 5.63 -2.73 -2.13
N TYR A 98 5.32 -1.82 -1.21
CA TYR A 98 4.56 -0.61 -1.49
C TYR A 98 5.38 0.49 -2.17
N SER A 99 6.71 0.45 -2.04
CA SER A 99 7.60 1.52 -2.50
C SER A 99 7.45 1.91 -3.99
N PRO A 100 7.27 0.99 -4.97
CA PRO A 100 7.10 1.42 -6.35
C PRO A 100 5.79 2.21 -6.54
N GLY A 101 4.70 1.75 -5.90
CA GLY A 101 3.42 2.47 -5.88
C GLY A 101 3.51 3.83 -5.20
N PHE A 102 4.23 3.91 -4.09
CA PHE A 102 4.47 5.17 -3.38
C PHE A 102 5.23 6.17 -4.26
N PHE A 103 6.34 5.78 -4.89
CA PHE A 103 7.12 6.69 -5.73
C PHE A 103 6.38 7.11 -7.00
N MET A 104 5.61 6.22 -7.62
CA MET A 104 4.72 6.59 -8.72
C MET A 104 3.68 7.62 -8.28
N GLY A 105 3.06 7.42 -7.11
CA GLY A 105 2.11 8.35 -6.52
C GLY A 105 2.76 9.69 -6.14
N HIS A 106 3.99 9.66 -5.65
CA HIS A 106 4.76 10.84 -5.29
C HIS A 106 5.08 11.70 -6.53
N ILE A 107 5.58 11.06 -7.60
CA ILE A 107 5.83 11.74 -8.88
C ILE A 107 4.52 12.32 -9.44
N TRP A 108 3.43 11.56 -9.40
CA TRP A 108 2.14 12.06 -9.85
C TRP A 108 1.65 13.25 -9.00
N ALA A 109 1.77 13.20 -7.67
CA ALA A 109 1.44 14.34 -6.81
C ALA A 109 2.27 15.58 -7.14
N LEU A 110 3.58 15.43 -7.36
CA LEU A 110 4.49 16.53 -7.76
C LEU A 110 4.12 17.18 -9.09
N LEU A 111 3.56 16.40 -10.03
CA LEU A 111 3.17 16.86 -11.37
C LEU A 111 1.72 17.36 -11.43
N SER A 112 1.03 17.44 -10.30
CA SER A 112 -0.40 17.79 -10.24
C SER A 112 -0.70 18.71 -9.06
N ASN A 113 -1.97 19.05 -8.85
CA ASN A 113 -2.43 19.91 -7.75
C ASN A 113 -2.82 19.13 -6.49
N TYR A 114 -2.34 17.89 -6.33
CA TYR A 114 -2.59 17.09 -5.14
C TYR A 114 -1.51 17.31 -4.08
N ALA A 115 -1.87 17.14 -2.81
CA ALA A 115 -0.93 17.27 -1.71
C ALA A 115 0.20 16.23 -1.83
N VAL A 116 1.45 16.66 -1.61
CA VAL A 116 2.65 15.82 -1.67
C VAL A 116 2.99 15.30 -0.27
N ASP A 117 2.05 14.59 0.33
CA ASP A 117 2.07 14.22 1.76
C ASP A 117 2.21 12.71 2.02
N GLY A 118 2.16 11.90 0.98
CA GLY A 118 2.16 10.44 1.07
C GLY A 118 0.78 9.79 1.16
N PHE A 119 -0.31 10.55 1.21
CA PHE A 119 -1.65 10.03 1.51
C PHE A 119 -2.73 10.48 0.54
N SER A 120 -2.49 11.57 -0.18
CA SER A 120 -3.41 12.10 -1.19
C SER A 120 -3.76 11.10 -2.29
N LEU A 121 -4.76 11.44 -3.11
CA LEU A 121 -5.34 10.54 -4.11
C LEU A 121 -4.29 9.83 -5.02
N PRO A 122 -3.24 10.51 -5.54
CA PRO A 122 -2.19 9.87 -6.32
C PRO A 122 -1.53 8.67 -5.63
N TYR A 123 -1.22 8.77 -4.34
CA TYR A 123 -0.60 7.68 -3.57
C TYR A 123 -1.53 6.48 -3.46
N ARG A 124 -2.79 6.75 -3.11
CA ARG A 124 -3.81 5.71 -2.95
C ARG A 124 -4.05 4.93 -4.25
N VAL A 125 -4.22 5.65 -5.35
CA VAL A 125 -4.45 5.04 -6.67
C VAL A 125 -3.21 4.27 -7.12
N SER A 126 -2.02 4.83 -6.94
CA SER A 126 -0.77 4.18 -7.33
C SER A 126 -0.49 2.92 -6.52
N LEU A 127 -0.84 2.89 -5.23
CA LEU A 127 -0.78 1.67 -4.41
C LEU A 127 -1.75 0.58 -4.86
N ILE A 128 -2.96 0.95 -5.27
CA ILE A 128 -3.95 0.00 -5.82
C ILE A 128 -3.40 -0.63 -7.10
N ILE A 129 -2.87 0.19 -8.02
CA ILE A 129 -2.26 -0.28 -9.27
C ILE A 129 -1.06 -1.19 -8.97
N ASN A 130 -0.16 -0.76 -8.08
CA ASN A 130 1.00 -1.56 -7.65
C ASN A 130 0.56 -2.92 -7.07
N SER A 131 -0.46 -2.93 -6.23
CA SER A 131 -0.99 -4.18 -5.65
C SER A 131 -1.56 -5.12 -6.71
N SER A 132 -2.26 -4.58 -7.71
CA SER A 132 -2.74 -5.36 -8.86
C SER A 132 -1.59 -5.92 -9.70
N MET A 133 -0.49 -5.18 -9.87
CA MET A 133 0.70 -5.67 -10.56
C MET A 133 1.35 -6.85 -9.82
N PHE A 134 1.56 -6.74 -8.50
CA PHE A 134 2.09 -7.85 -7.70
C PHE A 134 1.17 -9.08 -7.71
N PHE A 135 -0.15 -8.86 -7.74
CA PHE A 135 -1.11 -9.95 -7.90
C PHE A 135 -0.89 -10.72 -9.22
N ILE A 136 -0.76 -10.03 -10.36
CA ILE A 136 -0.50 -10.66 -11.67
C ILE A 136 0.85 -11.40 -11.66
N ILE A 137 1.89 -10.77 -11.12
CA ILE A 137 3.23 -11.37 -11.04
C ILE A 137 3.18 -12.66 -10.20
N GLY A 138 2.53 -12.61 -9.04
CA GLY A 138 2.36 -13.77 -8.18
C GLY A 138 1.60 -14.90 -8.88
N GLN A 139 0.49 -14.58 -9.55
CA GLN A 139 -0.28 -15.55 -10.33
C GLN A 139 0.56 -16.23 -11.41
N PHE A 140 1.37 -15.47 -12.14
CA PHE A 140 2.22 -16.01 -13.19
C PHE A 140 3.34 -16.89 -12.61
N PHE A 141 3.94 -16.47 -11.50
CA PHE A 141 5.05 -17.18 -10.86
C PHE A 141 4.59 -18.50 -10.21
N PHE A 142 3.45 -18.49 -9.53
CA PHE A 142 2.87 -19.66 -8.86
C PHE A 142 1.98 -20.52 -9.77
N ARG A 143 1.90 -20.21 -11.06
CA ARG A 143 1.13 -20.97 -12.06
C ARG A 143 1.54 -22.44 -12.18
N LYS A 144 2.76 -22.79 -11.74
CA LYS A 144 3.44 -24.02 -12.17
C LYS A 144 3.23 -25.24 -11.30
#